data_AF-A0A1Q6U438-F1
#
_entry.id   AF-A0A1Q6U438-F1
#
_cell.length_a   1.000
_cell.length_b   1.000
_cell.length_c   1.000
_cell.angle_alpha   90.00
_cell.angle_beta   90.00
_cell.angle_gamma   90.00
#
_symmetry.space_group_name_H-M   'P 1'
#
loop_
_entity.id
_entity.type
_entity.pdbx_description
1 polymer ?
#
loop_
_entity_poly.entity_id
_entity_poly.type
_entity_poly.pdbx_seq_one_letter_code
_entity_poly.pdbx_strand_id
1 'polypeptide(L)' 'MLYVKGNVSLRGTVVLYATPIRNNESQNTAVRRLMGAAIRHFTQHHNNLQGRPSFMEIRGTFATVPGAIIV' A
#
# COMPACT_ATOMS: atom_id res chain seq x y z
N MET A 1 -12.82 -11.90 -1.16
CA MET A 1 -11.94 -11.14 -2.07
C MET A 1 -10.55 -11.12 -1.44
N LEU A 2 -9.51 -11.47 -2.20
CA LEU A 2 -8.14 -11.47 -1.68
C LEU A 2 -7.55 -10.06 -1.78
N TYR A 3 -6.72 -9.68 -0.81
CA TYR A 3 -6.05 -8.39 -0.77
C TYR A 3 -4.55 -8.55 -0.56
N VAL A 4 -3.80 -7.59 -1.12
CA VAL A 4 -2.43 -7.31 -0.71
C VAL A 4 -2.43 -6.06 0.15
N LYS A 5 -1.54 -6.02 1.14
CA LYS A 5 -1.37 -4.90 2.07
C LYS A 5 0.08 -4.46 2.11
N GLY A 6 0.28 -3.19 2.39
CA GLY A 6 1.61 -2.67 2.68
C GLY A 6 1.51 -1.37 3.45
N ASN A 7 2.60 -0.98 4.08
CA ASN A 7 2.72 0.32 4.70
C ASN A 7 3.64 1.20 3.87
N VAL A 8 3.30 2.49 3.78
CA VAL A 8 4.25 3.52 3.35
C VAL A 8 4.68 4.28 4.58
N SER A 9 6.00 4.46 4.73
CA SER A 9 6.57 5.19 5.86
C SER A 9 7.52 6.30 5.40
N LEU A 10 7.46 7.44 6.09
CA LEU A 10 8.41 8.54 5.96
C LEU A 10 8.49 9.34 7.26
N ARG A 11 9.69 9.52 7.82
CA ARG A 11 9.96 10.33 9.02
C ARG A 11 8.97 10.10 10.18
N GLY A 12 8.74 8.83 10.54
CA GLY A 12 7.85 8.45 11.65
C GLY A 12 6.35 8.43 11.31
N THR A 13 5.95 8.98 10.15
CA THR A 13 4.58 8.81 9.64
C THR A 13 4.47 7.46 8.94
N VAL A 14 3.47 6.66 9.31
CA VAL A 14 3.19 5.35 8.70
C VAL A 14 1.72 5.30 8.30
N VAL A 15 1.46 4.98 7.04
CA VAL A 15 0.09 4.83 6.51
C VAL A 15 -0.06 3.44 5.91
N LEU A 16 -1.14 2.76 6.29
CA LEU A 16 -1.49 1.43 5.79
C LEU A 16 -2.33 1.55 4.53
N TYR A 17 -1.92 0.81 3.51
CA TYR A 17 -2.59 0.75 2.22
C TYR A 17 -2.93 -0.70 1.88
N ALA A 18 -4.07 -0.88 1.23
CA ALA A 18 -4.49 -2.17 0.71
C ALA A 18 -5.07 -2.02 -0.70
N THR A 19 -4.96 -3.07 -1.52
CA THR A 19 -5.69 -3.13 -2.79
C THR A 19 -6.13 -4.57 -3.05
N PRO A 20 -7.32 -4.77 -3.64
CA PRO A 20 -7.77 -6.12 -3.97
C PRO A 20 -6.92 -6.72 -5.08
N ILE A 21 -6.69 -8.03 -5.00
CA ILE A 21 -6.14 -8.82 -6.11
C ILE A 21 -7.28 -9.03 -7.12
N ARG A 22 -7.09 -8.55 -8.35
CA ARG A 22 -8.08 -8.70 -9.43
C ARG A 22 -8.15 -10.15 -9.92
N ASN A 23 -9.26 -10.51 -10.55
CA ASN A 23 -9.37 -11.81 -11.23
C ASN A 23 -8.25 -11.92 -12.28
N ASN A 24 -7.54 -13.05 -12.29
CA ASN A 24 -6.35 -13.32 -13.12
C ASN A 24 -5.12 -12.41 -12.85
N GLU A 25 -5.08 -11.68 -11.74
CA GLU A 25 -3.90 -10.91 -11.33
C GLU A 25 -3.02 -11.72 -10.38
N SER A 26 -1.71 -11.76 -10.64
CA SER A 26 -0.77 -12.38 -9.70
C SER A 26 -0.59 -11.50 -8.45
N GLN A 27 -0.30 -12.11 -7.30
CA GLN A 27 0.01 -11.35 -6.08
C GLN A 27 1.13 -10.33 -6.30
N ASN A 28 2.19 -10.70 -7.02
CA ASN A 28 3.31 -9.81 -7.34
C ASN A 28 2.88 -8.59 -8.16
N THR A 29 1.95 -8.78 -9.10
CA THR A 29 1.37 -7.69 -9.89
C THR A 29 0.56 -6.75 -9.00
N ALA A 30 -0.28 -7.31 -8.13
CA ALA A 30 -1.07 -6.53 -7.18
C ALA A 30 -0.19 -5.73 -6.21
N VAL A 31 0.92 -6.31 -5.71
CA VAL A 31 1.89 -5.64 -4.84
C VAL A 31 2.57 -4.46 -5.54
N ARG A 32 3.02 -4.63 -6.79
CA ARG A 32 3.64 -3.53 -7.56
C ARG A 32 2.65 -2.40 -7.82
N ARG A 33 1.40 -2.74 -8.14
CA ARG A 33 0.30 -1.78 -8.33
C ARG A 33 0.01 -1.02 -7.02
N LEU A 34 -0.10 -1.73 -5.90
CA LEU A 34 -0.28 -1.14 -4.58
C LEU A 34 0.88 -0.20 -4.23
N MET A 35 2.12 -0.64 -4.40
CA MET A 35 3.31 0.16 -4.11
C MET A 35 3.29 1.50 -4.86
N GLY A 36 3.05 1.48 -6.17
CA GLY A 36 3.01 2.70 -6.98
C GLY A 36 1.86 3.65 -6.60
N ALA A 37 0.67 3.10 -6.32
CA ALA A 37 -0.49 3.88 -5.89
C ALA A 37 -0.30 4.47 -4.49
N ALA A 38 0.18 3.65 -3.55
CA ALA A 38 0.41 4.02 -2.15
C ALA A 38 1.49 5.11 -2.02
N ILE A 39 2.63 4.97 -2.72
CA ILE A 39 3.69 6.00 -2.70
C ILE A 39 3.16 7.33 -3.27
N ARG A 40 2.42 7.29 -4.38
CA ARG A 40 1.85 8.48 -5.02
C ARG A 40 0.86 9.17 -4.10
N HIS A 41 -0.11 8.43 -3.57
CA HIS A 41 -1.10 8.94 -2.62
C HIS A 41 -0.42 9.49 -1.37
N PHE A 42 0.52 8.75 -0.78
CA PHE A 42 1.27 9.21 0.39
C PHE A 42 2.00 10.53 0.12
N THR A 43 2.67 10.65 -1.03
CA THR A 43 3.41 11.86 -1.43
C THR A 43 2.48 13.05 -1.64
N GLN A 44 1.30 12.84 -2.21
CA GLN A 44 0.29 13.88 -2.40
C GLN A 44 -0.26 14.41 -1.07
N HIS A 45 -0.48 13.52 -0.09
CA HIS A 45 -1.03 13.89 1.22
C HIS A 45 0.03 14.31 2.26
N HIS A 46 1.29 13.95 2.04
CA HIS A 46 2.42 14.24 2.95
C HIS A 46 3.56 14.96 2.22
N ASN A 47 3.21 15.87 1.32
CA ASN A 47 4.16 16.68 0.54
C ASN A 47 5.08 17.56 1.41
N ASN A 48 4.68 17.85 2.65
CA ASN A 48 5.47 18.61 3.62
C ASN A 48 6.65 17.82 4.21
N LEU A 49 6.67 16.49 4.04
CA LEU A 49 7.76 15.65 4.55
C LEU A 49 8.92 15.62 3.55
N GLN A 50 10.08 16.16 3.94
CA GLN A 50 11.29 16.06 3.14
C GLN A 50 11.86 14.62 3.15
N GLY A 51 11.80 13.94 2.02
CA GLY A 51 12.45 12.63 1.82
C GLY A 51 11.71 11.76 0.82
N ARG A 52 12.21 10.52 0.64
CA ARG A 52 11.58 9.53 -0.24
C ARG A 52 10.77 8.54 0.60
N PRO A 53 9.44 8.44 0.41
CA PRO A 53 8.64 7.45 1.12
C PRO A 53 9.04 6.02 0.70
N SER A 54 9.10 5.11 1.66
CA SER A 54 9.38 3.69 1.41
C SER A 54 8.10 2.88 1.56
N PHE A 55 7.85 1.97 0.61
CA PHE A 55 6.76 0.99 0.70
C PHE A 55 7.32 -0.34 1.22
N MET A 56 6.60 -0.97 2.13
CA MET A 56 6.88 -2.32 2.61
C MET A 56 5.63 -3.17 2.48
N GLU A 57 5.73 -4.31 1.77
CA GLU A 57 4.67 -5.31 1.74
C GLU A 57 4.54 -5.95 3.12
N ILE A 58 3.30 -6.04 3.61
CA ILE A 58 2.99 -6.83 4.81
C ILE A 58 2.64 -8.23 4.30
N ARG A 59 3.53 -9.19 4.55
CA ARG A 59 3.37 -10.56 4.04
C ARG A 59 2.16 -11.25 4.65
N GLY A 60 1.36 -11.90 3.79
CA GLY A 60 0.21 -12.70 4.18
C GLY A 60 -0.92 -12.59 3.15
N THR A 61 -1.74 -13.64 3.04
CA THR A 61 -2.97 -13.61 2.26
C THR A 61 -4.09 -13.11 3.15
N PHE A 62 -4.61 -11.92 2.88
CA PHE A 62 -5.65 -11.31 3.72
C PHE A 62 -7.02 -11.45 3.09
N ALA A 63 -7.96 -12.06 3.83
CA ALA A 63 -9.37 -12.12 3.45
C ALA A 63 -10.15 -10.86 3.86
N THR A 64 -9.67 -10.11 4.85
CA THR A 64 -10.33 -8.93 5.42
C THR A 64 -9.31 -7.86 5.84
N VAL A 65 -9.71 -6.58 5.70
CA VAL A 65 -8.88 -5.44 6.08
C VAL A 65 -9.66 -4.47 6.96
N PRO A 66 -9.52 -4.55 8.30
CA PRO A 66 -10.03 -3.52 9.19
C PRO A 66 -9.16 -2.25 9.07
N GLY A 67 -9.74 -1.12 8.70
CA GLY A 67 -9.11 0.20 8.84
C GLY A 67 -8.00 0.58 7.85
N ALA A 68 -7.78 -0.17 6.76
CA ALA A 68 -6.81 0.27 5.74
C ALA A 68 -7.45 1.21 4.72
N ILE A 69 -6.66 2.17 4.26
CA ILE A 69 -7.00 2.97 3.08
C ILE A 69 -6.89 2.06 1.87
N ILE A 70 -8.01 1.84 1.18
CA ILE A 70 -8.03 1.12 -0.09
C ILE A 70 -7.72 2.14 -1.20
N VAL A 71 -6.65 1.90 -1.95
CA VAL A 71 -6.28 2.71 -3.13
C VAL A 71 -6.56 1.94 -4.41
#